data_AF-A0A7K8MT45-F1
#
_entry.id   AF-A0A7K8MT45-F1
#
_cell.length_a   1.000
_cell.length_b   1.000
_cell.length_c   1.000
_cell.angle_alpha   90.00
_cell.angle_beta   90.00
_cell.angle_gamma   90.00
#
_symmetry.space_group_name_H-M   'P 1'
#
loop_
_entity.id
_entity.type
_entity.pdbx_description
1 polymer ?
#
loop_
_entity_poly.entity_id
_entity_poly.type
_entity_poly.pdbx_seq_one_letter_code
_entity_poly.pdbx_strand_id
1 'polypeptide(L)'
;EEEKSKAAGSEGERRGVKRLRDEKDEHGRAYHEFREEAYNSRSKSPPPPEEEPPEGEEDETLVILDTYTSDLQFRASRDRYGGQPLFSERFPGLWAGARSTHGVTRGRVCFQAKVTQNLPVKEGSSEVPLLRVGWSVDFSHSQLGEDEFSYGFDGRGLKVENGKFEEFGESFGENDVIGCFADFEGEELVELSFSKNGQDLGSAFRIPKDSLGERALLPHVLCKGCAVELNFGQRPEPPAPVPDGFVFIHAVPAPERVRTPPGPKSTEECEVLLMVGLPGSGKTQWAQKHSQENRDKRYNILGTERVLHQLRTRGPEPEELDAKSRELLTQQAAQCLSKLVQIAPRARRNFILDQCNVYNSGQRRKLSAFKGFSRKVVVIVPPEPEWEQRLERRREAEGDDVPESVMLEMK
;
A
#
# COMPACT_ATOMS: atom_id res chain seq x y z
N GLU A 1 37.22 -70.99 -22.27
CA GLU A 1 36.00 -70.24 -22.62
C GLU A 1 34.83 -71.14 -22.29
N GLU A 2 33.91 -70.86 -21.37
CA GLU A 2 33.55 -69.62 -20.66
C GLU A 2 32.93 -69.99 -19.31
N GLU A 3 33.21 -69.17 -18.29
CA GLU A 3 32.67 -69.26 -16.94
C GLU A 3 31.23 -68.70 -16.85
N LYS A 4 30.45 -69.34 -15.97
CA LYS A 4 29.10 -68.93 -15.54
C LYS A 4 29.09 -67.57 -14.81
N SER A 5 28.10 -66.74 -15.07
CA SER A 5 27.46 -65.85 -14.07
C SER A 5 26.03 -65.50 -14.52
N LYS A 6 25.00 -66.06 -13.88
CA LYS A 6 24.13 -65.51 -12.81
C LYS A 6 23.35 -64.23 -13.18
N ALA A 7 22.02 -64.39 -13.18
CA ALA A 7 20.99 -63.36 -13.36
C ALA A 7 20.88 -62.41 -12.16
N ALA A 8 20.52 -61.15 -12.43
CA ALA A 8 19.81 -60.25 -11.53
C ALA A 8 19.04 -59.21 -12.38
N GLY A 9 17.76 -59.02 -12.08
CA GLY A 9 16.85 -58.17 -12.85
C GLY A 9 17.13 -56.68 -12.71
N SER A 10 16.82 -55.92 -13.76
CA SER A 10 16.70 -54.47 -13.69
C SER A 10 15.22 -54.09 -13.55
N GLU A 11 14.86 -53.66 -12.34
CA GLU A 11 13.63 -52.92 -12.08
C GLU A 11 13.61 -51.67 -12.96
N GLY A 12 12.53 -51.50 -13.73
CA GLY A 12 12.32 -50.31 -14.53
C GLY A 12 12.15 -49.08 -13.64
N GLU A 13 13.15 -48.20 -13.64
CA GLU A 13 13.01 -46.84 -13.15
C GLU A 13 11.93 -46.12 -13.99
N ARG A 14 10.70 -46.06 -13.47
CA ARG A 14 9.70 -45.08 -13.90
C ARG A 14 10.19 -43.69 -13.48
N ARG A 15 11.12 -43.12 -14.23
CA ARG A 15 11.49 -41.71 -14.12
C ARG A 15 10.27 -40.89 -14.52
N GLY A 16 9.65 -40.25 -13.53
CA GLY A 16 8.60 -39.28 -13.75
C GLY A 16 9.09 -38.21 -14.71
N VAL A 17 8.52 -38.18 -15.91
CA VAL A 17 8.74 -37.10 -16.87
C VAL A 17 8.25 -35.83 -16.19
N LYS A 18 9.18 -34.92 -15.84
CA LYS A 18 8.83 -33.54 -15.55
C LYS A 18 8.08 -33.04 -16.78
N ARG A 19 6.77 -32.80 -16.66
CA ARG A 19 6.01 -32.09 -17.69
C ARG A 19 6.80 -30.82 -18.00
N LEU A 20 7.24 -30.69 -19.25
CA LEU A 20 7.70 -29.41 -19.79
C LEU A 20 6.55 -28.43 -19.52
N ARG A 21 6.78 -27.48 -18.61
CA ARG A 21 5.89 -26.34 -18.44
C ARG A 21 6.04 -25.54 -19.73
N ASP A 22 4.94 -25.30 -20.43
CA ASP A 22 4.93 -24.32 -21.51
C ASP A 22 5.25 -22.96 -20.87
N GLU A 23 6.53 -22.57 -20.92
CA GLU A 23 7.06 -21.27 -20.47
C GLU A 23 6.84 -20.18 -21.54
N LYS A 24 5.87 -20.39 -22.45
CA LYS A 24 5.68 -19.57 -23.65
C LYS A 24 4.45 -18.67 -23.63
N ASP A 25 3.58 -18.80 -22.63
CA ASP A 25 2.34 -18.04 -22.59
C ASP A 25 2.44 -16.96 -21.51
N GLU A 26 2.24 -15.71 -21.90
CA GLU A 26 2.05 -14.59 -20.97
C GLU A 26 0.84 -14.90 -20.08
N HIS A 27 1.02 -14.85 -18.77
CA HIS A 27 -0.02 -15.27 -17.83
C HIS A 27 -0.60 -14.10 -17.03
N GLY A 28 -1.91 -14.15 -16.82
CA GLY A 28 -2.64 -13.11 -16.11
C GLY A 28 -2.49 -13.09 -14.58
N ARG A 29 -3.09 -12.08 -13.96
CA ARG A 29 -3.16 -11.87 -12.49
C ARG A 29 -3.64 -13.10 -11.74
N ALA A 30 -4.73 -13.72 -12.20
CA ALA A 30 -5.31 -14.86 -11.49
C ALA A 30 -4.38 -16.10 -11.50
N TYR A 31 -3.58 -16.26 -12.55
CA TYR A 31 -2.57 -17.31 -12.62
C TYR A 31 -1.46 -17.11 -11.58
N HIS A 32 -0.95 -15.88 -11.44
CA HIS A 32 0.07 -15.58 -10.44
C HIS A 32 -0.46 -15.74 -9.01
N GLU A 33 -1.68 -15.28 -8.74
CA GLU A 33 -2.36 -15.54 -7.46
C GLU A 33 -2.48 -17.03 -7.15
N PHE A 34 -2.89 -17.83 -8.14
CA PHE A 34 -2.99 -19.29 -8.02
C PHE A 34 -1.64 -19.93 -7.67
N ARG A 35 -0.57 -19.55 -8.37
CA ARG A 35 0.77 -20.08 -8.11
C ARG A 35 1.30 -19.72 -6.74
N GLU A 36 1.09 -18.49 -6.30
CA GLU A 36 1.48 -18.05 -4.96
C GLU A 36 0.67 -18.76 -3.88
N GLU A 37 -0.62 -18.99 -4.10
CA GLU A 37 -1.46 -19.75 -3.16
C GLU A 37 -0.97 -21.20 -3.03
N ALA A 38 -0.67 -21.85 -4.16
CA ALA A 38 -0.12 -23.20 -4.22
C ALA A 38 1.25 -23.29 -3.54
N TYR A 39 2.16 -22.34 -3.79
CA TYR A 39 3.47 -22.30 -3.14
C TYR A 39 3.34 -22.14 -1.62
N ASN A 40 2.55 -21.17 -1.16
CA ASN A 40 2.33 -20.94 0.26
C ASN A 40 1.57 -22.09 0.95
N SER A 41 0.90 -22.97 0.20
CA SER A 41 0.21 -24.14 0.79
C SER A 41 1.19 -25.25 1.18
N ARG A 42 2.36 -25.25 0.53
CA ARG A 42 3.42 -26.25 0.72
C ARG A 42 4.54 -25.74 1.62
N SER A 43 4.69 -24.42 1.78
CA SER A 43 5.73 -23.83 2.62
C SER A 43 5.35 -23.88 4.10
N LYS A 44 6.30 -24.36 4.94
CA LYS A 44 6.22 -24.34 6.40
C LYS A 44 7.04 -23.19 6.98
N SER A 45 6.94 -21.99 6.39
CA SER A 45 7.68 -20.84 6.90
C SER A 45 7.18 -20.51 8.32
N PRO A 46 8.08 -20.35 9.31
CA PRO A 46 7.67 -19.93 10.63
C PRO A 46 6.95 -18.57 10.53
N PRO A 47 5.92 -18.33 11.36
CA PRO A 47 5.33 -17.01 11.45
C PRO A 47 6.43 -16.01 11.82
N PRO A 48 6.47 -14.81 11.20
CA PRO A 48 7.41 -13.80 11.63
C PRO A 48 7.20 -13.47 13.13
N PRO A 49 8.16 -12.88 13.84
CA PRO A 49 8.02 -12.56 15.27
C PRO A 49 6.77 -11.71 15.53
N GLU A 50 6.07 -11.91 16.65
CA GLU A 50 4.99 -11.00 17.05
C GLU A 50 5.59 -9.62 17.33
N GLU A 51 4.96 -8.56 16.82
CA GLU A 51 5.32 -7.20 17.20
C GLU A 51 4.70 -6.92 18.57
N GLU A 52 5.54 -6.52 19.53
CA GLU A 52 5.07 -6.16 20.86
C GLU A 52 4.10 -4.98 20.75
N PRO A 53 2.93 -5.05 21.44
CA PRO A 53 2.02 -3.92 21.48
C PRO A 53 2.75 -2.70 22.06
N PRO A 54 2.47 -1.48 21.58
CA PRO A 54 3.05 -0.28 22.15
C PRO A 54 2.77 -0.23 23.65
N GLU A 55 3.83 -0.12 24.45
CA GLU A 55 3.75 -0.03 25.91
C GLU A 55 3.33 1.38 26.33
N GLY A 56 2.28 1.49 27.15
CA GLY A 56 1.85 2.74 27.80
C GLY A 56 0.54 3.33 27.25
N GLU A 57 -0.02 4.27 28.01
CA GLU A 57 -1.11 5.13 27.50
C GLU A 57 -0.53 6.09 26.47
N GLU A 58 -1.08 6.07 25.26
CA GLU A 58 -0.69 7.02 24.22
C GLU A 58 -1.25 8.41 24.58
N ASP A 59 -0.38 9.41 24.68
CA ASP A 59 -0.81 10.79 24.80
C ASP A 59 -1.55 11.21 23.53
N GLU A 60 -2.88 11.27 23.63
CA GLU A 60 -3.77 11.58 22.52
C GLU A 60 -3.60 13.01 21.99
N THR A 61 -2.85 13.86 22.70
CA THR A 61 -2.56 15.23 22.27
C THR A 61 -1.33 15.33 21.38
N LEU A 62 -0.58 14.25 21.16
CA LEU A 62 0.60 14.29 20.29
C LEU A 62 0.23 14.16 18.81
N VAL A 63 0.87 14.98 17.97
CA VAL A 63 0.82 14.79 16.50
C VAL A 63 1.94 13.83 16.11
N ILE A 64 1.57 12.65 15.63
CA ILE A 64 2.47 11.56 15.26
C ILE A 64 1.92 10.83 14.04
N LEU A 65 2.70 9.96 13.42
CA LEU A 65 2.23 9.09 12.34
C LEU A 65 1.18 8.09 12.86
N ASP A 66 0.05 8.05 12.18
CA ASP A 66 -1.08 7.20 12.51
C ASP A 66 -0.85 5.77 11.97
N THR A 67 -0.56 4.85 12.89
CA THR A 67 -0.38 3.43 12.59
C THR A 67 -1.69 2.69 12.37
N TYR A 68 -2.85 3.33 12.48
CA TYR A 68 -4.14 2.73 12.13
C TYR A 68 -4.50 2.97 10.65
N THR A 69 -4.22 4.17 10.14
CA THR A 69 -4.54 4.54 8.75
C THR A 69 -3.36 4.47 7.78
N SER A 70 -2.15 4.14 8.24
CA SER A 70 -0.98 3.92 7.38
C SER A 70 -1.13 2.73 6.44
N ASP A 71 -0.32 2.66 5.38
CA ASP A 71 -0.16 1.41 4.64
C ASP A 71 0.36 0.30 5.56
N LEU A 72 -0.10 -0.93 5.34
CA LEU A 72 0.29 -2.08 6.16
C LEU A 72 1.78 -2.41 6.02
N GLN A 73 2.37 -2.10 4.86
CA GLN A 73 3.80 -2.22 4.58
C GLN A 73 4.62 -0.99 5.04
N PHE A 74 4.03 0.00 5.69
CA PHE A 74 4.78 1.13 6.25
C PHE A 74 5.17 0.83 7.70
N ARG A 75 6.48 0.71 7.96
CA ARG A 75 7.01 0.50 9.31
C ARG A 75 7.35 1.85 9.92
N ALA A 76 6.50 2.34 10.81
CA ALA A 76 6.78 3.53 11.61
C ALA A 76 7.93 3.27 12.59
N SER A 77 8.68 4.33 12.92
CA SER A 77 9.65 4.32 14.02
C SER A 77 8.92 4.18 15.37
N ARG A 78 9.67 3.79 16.42
CA ARG A 78 9.09 3.59 17.77
C ARG A 78 8.42 4.85 18.32
N ASP A 79 8.97 6.02 18.02
CA ASP A 79 8.44 7.33 18.41
C ASP A 79 7.35 7.87 17.47
N ARG A 80 7.07 7.15 16.36
CA ARG A 80 6.11 7.52 15.31
C ARG A 80 6.35 8.90 14.67
N TYR A 81 7.58 9.40 14.72
CA TYR A 81 8.01 10.59 14.00
C TYR A 81 8.78 10.23 12.71
N GLY A 82 8.72 9.00 12.24
CA GLY A 82 9.38 8.58 11.02
C GLY A 82 8.98 7.18 10.61
N GLY A 83 9.58 6.67 9.55
CA GLY A 83 9.35 5.31 9.09
C GLY A 83 9.94 5.01 7.73
N GLN A 84 9.68 3.80 7.26
CA GLN A 84 10.18 3.29 5.99
C GLN A 84 9.36 2.09 5.48
N PRO A 85 9.46 1.73 4.19
CA PRO A 85 8.82 0.54 3.67
C PRO A 85 9.39 -0.74 4.32
N LEU A 86 8.50 -1.63 4.75
CA LEU A 86 8.85 -2.90 5.42
C LEU A 86 9.51 -3.91 4.48
N PHE A 87 9.13 -3.89 3.20
CA PHE A 87 9.56 -4.88 2.22
C PHE A 87 10.56 -4.34 1.18
N SER A 88 11.28 -3.27 1.48
CA SER A 88 12.20 -2.60 0.54
C SER A 88 13.21 -3.54 -0.13
N GLU A 89 13.73 -4.55 0.58
CA GLU A 89 14.68 -5.53 0.02
C GLU A 89 14.07 -6.47 -1.05
N ARG A 90 12.76 -6.73 -0.95
CA ARG A 90 12.05 -7.67 -1.84
C ARG A 90 11.25 -6.95 -2.91
N PHE A 91 10.65 -5.82 -2.55
CA PHE A 91 9.80 -4.99 -3.39
C PHE A 91 10.28 -3.53 -3.30
N PRO A 92 11.44 -3.19 -3.87
CA PRO A 92 12.02 -1.84 -3.75
C PRO A 92 11.15 -0.74 -4.36
N GLY A 93 10.33 -1.08 -5.37
CA GLY A 93 9.37 -0.16 -5.99
C GLY A 93 8.05 0.02 -5.23
N LEU A 94 7.82 -0.71 -4.14
CA LEU A 94 6.56 -0.65 -3.40
C LEU A 94 6.50 0.61 -2.55
N TRP A 95 5.57 1.51 -2.91
CA TRP A 95 5.25 2.68 -2.11
C TRP A 95 4.58 2.30 -0.79
N ALA A 96 4.94 3.01 0.27
CA ALA A 96 4.40 2.85 1.61
C ALA A 96 4.36 4.21 2.31
N GLY A 97 3.25 4.55 2.94
CA GLY A 97 3.08 5.85 3.56
C GLY A 97 2.22 5.83 4.83
N ALA A 98 2.15 7.00 5.45
CA ALA A 98 1.33 7.25 6.62
C ALA A 98 0.89 8.71 6.65
N ARG A 99 -0.33 8.92 7.15
CA ARG A 99 -0.81 10.23 7.60
C ARG A 99 -0.48 10.42 9.06
N SER A 100 -0.51 11.66 9.52
CA SER A 100 -0.50 11.95 10.95
C SER A 100 -1.87 11.71 11.59
N THR A 101 -1.89 11.62 12.92
CA THR A 101 -3.10 11.45 13.76
C THR A 101 -3.99 12.68 13.81
N HIS A 102 -3.46 13.87 13.48
CA HIS A 102 -4.14 15.14 13.63
C HIS A 102 -3.96 16.03 12.41
N GLY A 103 -5.05 16.65 11.98
CA GLY A 103 -5.05 17.66 10.93
C GLY A 103 -5.49 19.02 11.45
N VAL A 104 -5.48 20.01 10.57
CA VAL A 104 -5.89 21.39 10.86
C VAL A 104 -6.83 21.91 9.78
N THR A 105 -7.65 22.89 10.16
CA THR A 105 -8.65 23.54 9.28
C THR A 105 -8.49 25.07 9.21
N ARG A 106 -7.51 25.64 9.92
CA ARG A 106 -7.29 27.09 10.04
C ARG A 106 -5.85 27.43 10.44
N GLY A 107 -5.51 28.71 10.35
CA GLY A 107 -4.21 29.27 10.72
C GLY A 107 -3.15 29.08 9.64
N ARG A 108 -1.90 29.38 9.98
CA ARG A 108 -0.72 29.13 9.16
C ARG A 108 0.11 28.05 9.82
N VAL A 109 0.02 26.83 9.28
CA VAL A 109 0.53 25.63 9.94
C VAL A 109 1.57 24.94 9.07
N CYS A 110 2.59 24.36 9.70
CA CYS A 110 3.63 23.64 8.98
C CYS A 110 4.07 22.33 9.67
N PHE A 111 4.74 21.50 8.88
CA PHE A 111 5.59 20.42 9.36
C PHE A 111 6.80 20.28 8.41
N GLN A 112 7.80 19.51 8.81
CA GLN A 112 8.96 19.22 7.97
C GLN A 112 9.16 17.71 7.80
N ALA A 113 9.67 17.30 6.65
CA ALA A 113 10.06 15.93 6.35
C ALA A 113 11.52 15.88 5.90
N LYS A 114 12.30 14.94 6.42
CA LYS A 114 13.69 14.71 6.01
C LYS A 114 13.83 13.30 5.47
N VAL A 115 14.45 13.16 4.30
CA VAL A 115 14.92 11.85 3.83
C VAL A 115 16.19 11.53 4.60
N THR A 116 16.14 10.57 5.52
CA THR A 116 17.28 10.28 6.41
C THR A 116 18.28 9.33 5.77
N GLN A 117 17.80 8.38 4.98
CA GLN A 117 18.64 7.35 4.38
C GLN A 117 17.99 6.75 3.14
N ASN A 118 18.79 6.51 2.10
CA ASN A 118 18.42 5.62 0.99
C ASN A 118 18.63 4.15 1.39
N LEU A 119 17.59 3.34 1.22
CA LEU A 119 17.63 1.93 1.58
C LEU A 119 18.42 1.12 0.55
N PRO A 120 19.16 0.08 0.97
CA PRO A 120 19.91 -0.77 0.04
C PRO A 120 18.98 -1.43 -0.97
N VAL A 121 19.38 -1.37 -2.24
CA VAL A 121 18.68 -2.04 -3.34
C VAL A 121 19.57 -3.14 -3.88
N LYS A 122 18.97 -4.26 -4.34
CA LYS A 122 19.71 -5.34 -4.99
C LYS A 122 20.41 -4.85 -6.25
N GLU A 123 21.61 -5.36 -6.48
CA GLU A 123 22.38 -5.10 -7.68
C GLU A 123 21.57 -5.42 -8.94
N GLY A 124 21.53 -4.48 -9.90
CA GLY A 124 20.74 -4.59 -11.13
C GLY A 124 19.30 -4.09 -11.05
N SER A 125 18.84 -3.59 -9.90
CA SER A 125 17.55 -2.89 -9.79
C SER A 125 17.60 -1.49 -10.41
N SER A 126 16.57 -1.13 -11.17
CA SER A 126 16.37 0.23 -11.71
C SER A 126 15.54 1.14 -10.80
N GLU A 127 15.05 0.62 -9.66
CA GLU A 127 14.24 1.40 -8.72
C GLU A 127 15.03 2.50 -8.03
N VAL A 128 14.52 3.72 -8.12
CA VAL A 128 15.09 4.91 -7.48
C VAL A 128 14.32 5.22 -6.19
N PRO A 129 15.02 5.44 -5.06
CA PRO A 129 14.40 5.94 -3.83
C PRO A 129 13.66 7.26 -4.07
N LEU A 130 12.41 7.35 -3.60
CA LEU A 130 11.59 8.54 -3.74
C LEU A 130 10.77 8.78 -2.48
N LEU A 131 10.67 10.05 -2.09
CA LEU A 131 9.74 10.55 -1.10
C LEU A 131 8.71 11.45 -1.80
N ARG A 132 7.45 11.30 -1.44
CA ARG A 132 6.38 12.25 -1.70
C ARG A 132 5.83 12.72 -0.35
N VAL A 133 5.71 14.02 -0.17
CA VAL A 133 5.27 14.63 1.10
C VAL A 133 4.26 15.74 0.83
N GLY A 134 3.30 15.92 1.72
CA GLY A 134 2.36 17.02 1.64
C GLY A 134 1.17 16.81 2.56
N TRP A 135 -0.03 17.07 2.03
CA TRP A 135 -1.24 17.12 2.82
C TRP A 135 -2.34 16.28 2.17
N SER A 136 -3.14 15.59 2.98
CA SER A 136 -4.37 14.99 2.49
C SER A 136 -5.43 14.91 3.58
N VAL A 137 -6.63 14.46 3.21
CA VAL A 137 -7.74 14.26 4.15
C VAL A 137 -7.84 12.80 4.60
N ASP A 138 -8.57 12.54 5.69
CA ASP A 138 -8.61 11.24 6.39
C ASP A 138 -9.01 10.04 5.48
N PHE A 139 -9.99 10.23 4.60
CA PHE A 139 -10.47 9.18 3.70
C PHE A 139 -9.82 9.16 2.32
N SER A 140 -8.79 9.98 2.09
CA SER A 140 -8.07 9.93 0.81
C SER A 140 -7.37 8.58 0.64
N HIS A 141 -7.15 8.13 -0.59
CA HIS A 141 -6.29 6.98 -0.87
C HIS A 141 -4.86 7.20 -0.32
N SER A 142 -4.14 6.10 -0.06
CA SER A 142 -2.76 6.16 0.50
C SER A 142 -1.72 6.65 -0.51
N GLN A 143 -2.01 6.57 -1.81
CA GLN A 143 -1.20 7.17 -2.85
C GLN A 143 -1.38 8.70 -2.85
N LEU A 144 -0.62 9.37 -1.99
CA LEU A 144 -0.61 10.84 -1.82
C LEU A 144 -0.57 11.57 -3.18
N GLY A 145 -1.48 12.50 -3.41
CA GLY A 145 -1.59 13.26 -4.67
C GLY A 145 -2.47 12.61 -5.75
N GLU A 146 -2.79 11.31 -5.62
CA GLU A 146 -3.51 10.56 -6.65
C GLU A 146 -5.03 10.49 -6.42
N ASP A 147 -5.53 11.19 -5.40
CA ASP A 147 -6.94 11.24 -5.01
C ASP A 147 -7.40 12.68 -4.80
N GLU A 148 -8.73 12.87 -4.76
CA GLU A 148 -9.35 14.15 -4.43
C GLU A 148 -8.93 14.59 -3.02
N PHE A 149 -8.61 15.88 -2.87
CA PHE A 149 -8.11 16.47 -1.62
C PHE A 149 -6.82 15.79 -1.10
N SER A 150 -5.96 15.36 -2.02
CA SER A 150 -4.62 14.85 -1.73
C SER A 150 -3.60 15.63 -2.56
N TYR A 151 -2.61 16.21 -1.89
CA TYR A 151 -1.68 17.18 -2.45
C TYR A 151 -0.25 16.79 -2.07
N GLY A 152 0.54 16.35 -3.06
CA GLY A 152 1.89 15.84 -2.82
C GLY A 152 2.97 16.62 -3.57
N PHE A 153 4.11 16.83 -2.93
CA PHE A 153 5.37 17.22 -3.56
C PHE A 153 6.29 16.00 -3.62
N ASP A 154 6.65 15.59 -4.83
CA ASP A 154 7.40 14.38 -5.15
C ASP A 154 8.88 14.71 -5.36
N GLY A 155 9.79 13.84 -4.88
CA GLY A 155 11.25 14.00 -4.91
C GLY A 155 11.86 14.29 -6.27
N ARG A 156 11.11 14.05 -7.36
CA ARG A 156 11.51 14.40 -8.73
C ARG A 156 11.34 15.88 -9.09
N GLY A 157 10.85 16.72 -8.18
CA GLY A 157 10.51 18.12 -8.49
C GLY A 157 9.16 18.22 -9.18
N LEU A 158 8.18 17.44 -8.70
CA LEU A 158 6.83 17.40 -9.26
C LEU A 158 5.80 17.65 -8.16
N LYS A 159 4.79 18.47 -8.44
CA LYS A 159 3.58 18.54 -7.63
C LYS A 159 2.52 17.58 -8.18
N VAL A 160 1.74 16.98 -7.29
CA VAL A 160 0.78 15.92 -7.62
C VAL A 160 -0.56 16.20 -6.96
N GLU A 161 -1.61 16.32 -7.78
CA GLU A 161 -3.00 16.49 -7.34
C GLU A 161 -3.93 15.78 -8.33
N ASN A 162 -4.94 15.04 -7.83
CA ASN A 162 -5.89 14.30 -8.65
C ASN A 162 -5.22 13.37 -9.69
N GLY A 163 -4.07 12.81 -9.34
CA GLY A 163 -3.28 11.93 -10.20
C GLY A 163 -2.54 12.63 -11.35
N LYS A 164 -2.56 13.96 -11.41
CA LYS A 164 -1.81 14.76 -12.38
C LYS A 164 -0.48 15.18 -11.77
N PHE A 165 0.60 15.01 -12.55
CA PHE A 165 1.96 15.34 -12.15
C PHE A 165 2.44 16.53 -12.98
N GLU A 166 2.83 17.61 -12.33
CA GLU A 166 3.29 18.85 -12.97
C GLU A 166 4.65 19.25 -12.39
N GLU A 167 5.52 19.85 -13.21
CA GLU A 167 6.80 20.38 -12.74
C GLU A 167 6.59 21.44 -11.65
N PHE A 168 7.34 21.32 -10.56
CA PHE A 168 7.28 22.25 -9.43
C PHE A 168 8.56 22.19 -8.60
N GLY A 169 9.07 23.37 -8.23
CA GLY A 169 10.23 23.49 -7.34
C GLY A 169 11.47 22.79 -7.91
N GLU A 170 12.14 22.01 -7.08
CA GLU A 170 13.37 21.31 -7.41
C GLU A 170 13.33 19.85 -6.93
N SER A 171 14.11 18.97 -7.57
CA SER A 171 14.31 17.62 -7.07
C SER A 171 14.97 17.60 -5.69
N PHE A 172 14.62 16.63 -4.85
CA PHE A 172 15.19 16.44 -3.52
C PHE A 172 15.36 14.96 -3.19
N GLY A 173 16.26 14.67 -2.25
CA GLY A 173 16.58 13.29 -1.87
C GLY A 173 17.22 13.18 -0.50
N GLU A 174 18.09 12.18 -0.34
CA GLU A 174 18.78 11.90 0.92
C GLU A 174 19.44 13.15 1.52
N ASN A 175 19.18 13.37 2.80
CA ASN A 175 19.57 14.51 3.63
C ASN A 175 18.82 15.83 3.42
N ASP A 176 18.02 15.98 2.37
CA ASP A 176 17.19 17.18 2.19
C ASP A 176 16.04 17.22 3.20
N VAL A 177 15.72 18.43 3.65
CA VAL A 177 14.58 18.74 4.52
C VAL A 177 13.55 19.53 3.72
N ILE A 178 12.34 19.00 3.62
CA ILE A 178 11.20 19.65 2.96
C ILE A 178 10.27 20.25 4.01
N GLY A 179 10.12 21.57 3.99
CA GLY A 179 9.07 22.26 4.73
C GLY A 179 7.75 22.18 3.96
N CYS A 180 6.67 21.84 4.65
CA CYS A 180 5.32 21.74 4.09
C CYS A 180 4.43 22.73 4.84
N PHE A 181 3.83 23.66 4.11
CA PHE A 181 3.09 24.80 4.69
C PHE A 181 1.65 24.79 4.20
N ALA A 182 0.72 25.09 5.11
CA ALA A 182 -0.69 25.29 4.81
C ALA A 182 -1.14 26.63 5.38
N ASP A 183 -1.55 27.55 4.50
CA ASP A 183 -2.05 28.87 4.85
C ASP A 183 -3.56 28.95 4.61
N PHE A 184 -4.32 29.05 5.70
CA PHE A 184 -5.78 29.18 5.67
C PHE A 184 -6.25 30.64 5.83
N GLU A 185 -5.36 31.63 5.87
CA GLU A 185 -5.72 33.04 6.10
C GLU A 185 -6.26 33.73 4.84
N GLY A 186 -6.05 33.16 3.65
CA GLY A 186 -6.65 33.66 2.41
C GLY A 186 -8.18 33.68 2.49
N GLU A 187 -8.84 34.70 1.94
CA GLU A 187 -10.29 34.86 2.09
C GLU A 187 -11.08 33.66 1.54
N GLU A 188 -10.81 33.28 0.28
CA GLU A 188 -11.51 32.19 -0.42
C GLU A 188 -10.66 30.93 -0.63
N LEU A 189 -9.33 31.04 -0.52
CA LEU A 189 -8.37 29.99 -0.89
C LEU A 189 -7.50 29.60 0.30
N VAL A 190 -7.25 28.30 0.43
CA VAL A 190 -6.15 27.74 1.20
C VAL A 190 -4.96 27.57 0.26
N GLU A 191 -3.80 28.10 0.65
CA GLU A 191 -2.56 27.96 -0.13
C GLU A 191 -1.65 26.91 0.51
N LEU A 192 -1.16 25.96 -0.30
CA LEU A 192 -0.14 25.01 0.11
C LEU A 192 1.17 25.32 -0.62
N SER A 193 2.24 25.49 0.14
CA SER A 193 3.58 25.79 -0.36
C SER A 193 4.63 24.89 0.27
N PHE A 194 5.83 24.89 -0.32
CA PHE A 194 6.92 24.04 0.12
C PHE A 194 8.24 24.81 0.18
N SER A 195 9.15 24.35 1.03
CA SER A 195 10.56 24.80 1.04
C SER A 195 11.51 23.61 0.98
N LYS A 196 12.70 23.82 0.44
CA LYS A 196 13.81 22.85 0.48
C LYS A 196 14.96 23.45 1.27
N ASN A 197 15.34 22.79 2.36
CA ASN A 197 16.41 23.23 3.26
C ASN A 197 16.22 24.69 3.73
N GLY A 198 14.96 25.12 3.89
CA GLY A 198 14.58 26.49 4.28
C GLY A 198 14.47 27.49 3.12
N GLN A 199 14.83 27.12 1.89
CA GLN A 199 14.61 27.94 0.70
C GLN A 199 13.19 27.75 0.17
N ASP A 200 12.44 28.83 0.05
CA ASP A 200 11.07 28.83 -0.47
C ASP A 200 11.02 28.37 -1.93
N LEU A 201 10.15 27.41 -2.23
CA LEU A 201 9.87 26.92 -3.60
C LEU A 201 8.59 27.54 -4.18
N GLY A 202 7.87 28.34 -3.40
CA GLY A 202 6.65 29.01 -3.79
C GLY A 202 5.38 28.17 -3.58
N SER A 203 4.26 28.77 -3.99
CA SER A 203 2.91 28.20 -3.92
C SER A 203 2.73 27.05 -4.91
N ALA A 204 2.38 25.86 -4.42
CA ALA A 204 2.16 24.66 -5.22
C ALA A 204 0.67 24.46 -5.56
N PHE A 205 -0.20 24.64 -4.56
CA PHE A 205 -1.64 24.36 -4.65
C PHE A 205 -2.47 25.50 -4.07
N ARG A 206 -3.62 25.76 -4.69
CA ARG A 206 -4.62 26.72 -4.22
C ARG A 206 -5.98 26.04 -4.20
N ILE A 207 -6.53 25.88 -3.00
CA ILE A 207 -7.70 25.06 -2.75
C ILE A 207 -8.85 25.98 -2.34
N PRO A 208 -9.98 25.99 -3.06
CA PRO A 208 -11.17 26.70 -2.61
C PRO A 208 -11.63 26.20 -1.23
N LYS A 209 -11.84 27.11 -0.28
CA LYS A 209 -12.32 26.75 1.05
C LYS A 209 -13.67 26.04 1.02
N ASP A 210 -14.55 26.45 0.10
CA ASP A 210 -15.86 25.83 -0.10
C ASP A 210 -15.77 24.36 -0.54
N SER A 211 -14.77 24.01 -1.36
CA SER A 211 -14.59 22.61 -1.80
C SER A 211 -13.99 21.76 -0.68
N LEU A 212 -13.02 22.30 0.06
CA LEU A 212 -12.40 21.62 1.21
C LEU A 212 -13.40 21.42 2.36
N GLY A 213 -14.29 22.38 2.59
CA GLY A 213 -15.29 22.34 3.64
C GLY A 213 -14.66 22.21 5.03
N GLU A 214 -15.22 21.34 5.88
CA GLU A 214 -14.71 21.07 7.23
C GLU A 214 -13.59 20.00 7.27
N ARG A 215 -13.09 19.56 6.10
CA ARG A 215 -12.07 18.52 6.06
C ARG A 215 -10.73 19.07 6.54
N ALA A 216 -10.19 18.44 7.57
CA ALA A 216 -8.86 18.77 8.06
C ALA A 216 -7.76 18.28 7.11
N LEU A 217 -6.76 19.13 6.88
CA LEU A 217 -5.54 18.74 6.19
C LEU A 217 -4.59 18.05 7.17
N LEU A 218 -4.28 16.80 6.87
CA LEU A 218 -3.36 15.94 7.63
C LEU A 218 -2.01 15.93 6.93
N PRO A 219 -0.90 16.17 7.66
CA PRO A 219 0.43 15.82 7.18
C PRO A 219 0.47 14.37 6.67
N HIS A 220 1.02 14.17 5.48
CA HIS A 220 1.08 12.88 4.81
C HIS A 220 2.45 12.67 4.16
N VAL A 221 3.05 11.51 4.41
CA VAL A 221 4.27 11.03 3.73
C VAL A 221 4.01 9.73 3.01
N LEU A 222 4.63 9.56 1.85
CA LEU A 222 4.63 8.36 1.06
C LEU A 222 6.04 8.15 0.52
N CYS A 223 6.66 7.01 0.80
CA CYS A 223 8.04 6.75 0.35
C CYS A 223 8.21 5.36 -0.27
N LYS A 224 9.21 5.25 -1.13
CA LYS A 224 9.75 3.98 -1.62
C LYS A 224 11.28 4.05 -1.59
N GLY A 225 11.93 2.95 -1.25
CA GLY A 225 13.39 2.88 -1.26
C GLY A 225 14.13 3.84 -0.31
N CYS A 226 13.47 4.59 0.56
CA CYS A 226 14.10 5.48 1.53
C CYS A 226 13.40 5.47 2.90
N ALA A 227 14.12 5.92 3.93
CA ALA A 227 13.59 6.22 5.25
C ALA A 227 13.32 7.73 5.38
N VAL A 228 12.25 8.06 6.10
CA VAL A 228 11.81 9.44 6.34
C VAL A 228 11.69 9.71 7.84
N GLU A 229 12.05 10.93 8.24
CA GLU A 229 11.80 11.50 9.56
C GLU A 229 10.96 12.77 9.42
N LEU A 230 10.02 12.99 10.32
CA LEU A 230 9.11 14.11 10.35
C LEU A 230 9.35 14.95 11.59
N ASN A 231 9.31 16.26 11.42
CA ASN A 231 9.25 17.23 12.49
C ASN A 231 7.90 17.95 12.45
N PHE A 232 7.02 17.57 13.37
CA PHE A 232 5.75 18.23 13.63
C PHE A 232 5.88 19.41 14.59
N GLY A 233 7.08 19.68 15.12
CA GLY A 233 7.35 20.66 16.17
C GLY A 233 7.80 20.04 17.50
N GLN A 234 8.03 18.73 17.54
CA GLN A 234 8.48 18.01 18.74
C GLN A 234 9.99 18.21 19.03
N ARG A 235 10.76 18.71 18.06
CA ARG A 235 12.21 18.93 18.22
C ARG A 235 12.47 20.31 18.84
N PRO A 236 13.49 20.46 19.71
CA PRO A 236 13.84 21.76 20.29
C PRO A 236 14.23 22.80 19.23
N GLU A 237 14.93 22.36 18.18
CA GLU A 237 15.34 23.18 17.05
C GLU A 237 14.86 22.53 15.75
N PRO A 238 14.26 23.32 14.83
CA PRO A 238 13.80 22.80 13.56
C PRO A 238 15.00 22.46 12.64
N PRO A 239 14.98 21.33 11.93
CA PRO A 239 16.05 20.94 11.00
C PRO A 239 16.33 21.95 9.86
N ALA A 240 15.34 22.78 9.51
CA ALA A 240 15.49 23.87 8.56
C ALA A 240 14.69 25.10 9.03
N PRO A 241 15.03 26.33 8.57
CA PRO A 241 14.27 27.53 8.86
C PRO A 241 12.78 27.42 8.47
N VAL A 242 11.93 28.08 9.25
CA VAL A 242 10.48 28.18 9.03
C VAL A 242 10.13 29.65 8.79
N PRO A 243 9.32 30.00 7.78
CA PRO A 243 8.92 31.38 7.52
C PRO A 243 8.14 32.00 8.68
N ASP A 244 8.25 33.32 8.83
CA ASP A 244 7.55 34.06 9.88
C ASP A 244 6.04 33.88 9.79
N GLY A 245 5.42 33.65 10.96
CA GLY A 245 3.96 33.52 11.08
C GLY A 245 3.42 32.10 10.86
N PHE A 246 4.24 31.14 10.41
CA PHE A 246 3.88 29.72 10.43
C PHE A 246 4.21 29.10 11.78
N VAL A 247 3.31 28.26 12.28
CA VAL A 247 3.52 27.46 13.49
C VAL A 247 3.54 25.98 13.14
N PHE A 248 4.39 25.24 13.83
CA PHE A 248 4.40 23.79 13.74
C PHE A 248 3.06 23.20 14.22
N ILE A 249 2.56 22.17 13.54
CA ILE A 249 1.26 21.55 13.87
C ILE A 249 1.16 21.08 15.32
N HIS A 250 2.28 20.69 15.94
CA HIS A 250 2.32 20.27 17.35
C HIS A 250 2.10 21.44 18.33
N ALA A 251 2.43 22.67 17.92
CA ALA A 251 2.20 23.89 18.70
C ALA A 251 0.76 24.42 18.58
N VAL A 252 -0.03 23.90 17.63
CA VAL A 252 -1.46 24.25 17.52
C VAL A 252 -2.21 23.68 18.75
N PRO A 253 -3.01 24.48 19.46
CA PRO A 253 -3.76 24.00 20.63
C PRO A 253 -4.59 22.74 20.33
N ALA A 254 -4.65 21.79 21.28
CA ALA A 254 -5.36 20.53 21.09
C ALA A 254 -6.83 20.68 20.62
N PRO A 255 -7.63 21.65 21.13
CA PRO A 255 -9.01 21.86 20.66
C PRO A 255 -9.13 22.38 19.23
N GLU A 256 -8.04 22.89 18.65
CA GLU A 256 -8.00 23.41 17.28
C GLU A 256 -7.45 22.40 16.27
N ARG A 257 -7.01 21.23 16.75
CA ARG A 257 -6.58 20.11 15.93
C ARG A 257 -7.73 19.12 15.76
N VAL A 258 -7.85 18.56 14.57
CA VAL A 258 -8.86 17.55 14.24
C VAL A 258 -8.20 16.18 14.25
N ARG A 259 -8.52 15.37 15.25
CA ARG A 259 -7.98 14.00 15.37
C ARG A 259 -8.73 13.03 14.46
N THR A 260 -8.00 12.13 13.80
CA THR A 260 -8.62 11.02 13.06
C THR A 260 -9.27 10.02 14.04
N PRO A 261 -10.36 9.33 13.65
CA PRO A 261 -10.99 8.35 14.52
C PRO A 261 -10.00 7.23 14.92
N PRO A 262 -9.93 6.89 16.22
CA PRO A 262 -9.04 5.82 16.67
C PRO A 262 -9.49 4.46 16.13
N GLY A 263 -8.54 3.54 15.99
CA GLY A 263 -8.81 2.18 15.58
C GLY A 263 -9.48 1.31 16.66
N PRO A 264 -9.79 0.05 16.31
CA PRO A 264 -10.31 -0.94 17.26
C PRO A 264 -9.42 -1.11 18.49
N LYS A 265 -10.02 -1.21 19.68
CA LYS A 265 -9.28 -1.33 20.95
C LYS A 265 -8.70 -2.71 21.15
N SER A 266 -9.40 -3.73 20.66
CA SER A 266 -8.98 -5.13 20.75
C SER A 266 -9.15 -5.87 19.43
N THR A 267 -8.53 -7.05 19.34
CA THR A 267 -8.60 -7.90 18.15
C THR A 267 -10.02 -8.45 17.93
N GLU A 268 -10.80 -8.62 18.99
CA GLU A 268 -12.20 -9.09 18.95
C GLU A 268 -13.16 -8.10 18.29
N GLU A 269 -12.80 -6.80 18.28
CA GLU A 269 -13.54 -5.76 17.57
C GLU A 269 -13.19 -5.71 16.07
N CYS A 270 -12.15 -6.41 15.65
CA CYS A 270 -11.70 -6.46 14.25
C CYS A 270 -12.42 -7.57 13.48
N GLU A 271 -12.64 -7.36 12.18
CA GLU A 271 -13.21 -8.35 11.29
C GLU A 271 -12.39 -8.57 10.01
N VAL A 272 -12.43 -9.80 9.51
CA VAL A 272 -11.83 -10.20 8.25
C VAL A 272 -12.90 -10.84 7.36
N LEU A 273 -13.02 -10.31 6.13
CA LEU A 273 -13.87 -10.86 5.09
C LEU A 273 -13.01 -11.60 4.07
N LEU A 274 -13.23 -12.89 3.90
CA LEU A 274 -12.58 -13.70 2.85
C LEU A 274 -13.50 -13.78 1.64
N MET A 275 -13.07 -13.20 0.52
CA MET A 275 -13.82 -13.29 -0.74
C MET A 275 -13.59 -14.64 -1.41
N VAL A 276 -14.63 -15.33 -1.85
CA VAL A 276 -14.53 -16.61 -2.55
C VAL A 276 -15.31 -16.53 -3.86
N GLY A 277 -14.66 -16.88 -4.96
CA GLY A 277 -15.28 -16.89 -6.29
C GLY A 277 -14.25 -16.90 -7.40
N LEU A 278 -14.65 -17.41 -8.56
CA LEU A 278 -13.77 -17.51 -9.75
C LEU A 278 -13.30 -16.13 -10.23
N PRO A 279 -12.21 -16.02 -11.02
CA PRO A 279 -11.88 -14.80 -11.75
C PRO A 279 -13.11 -14.25 -12.49
N GLY A 280 -13.30 -12.93 -12.54
CA GLY A 280 -14.48 -12.33 -13.20
C GLY A 280 -15.83 -12.44 -12.46
N SER A 281 -15.88 -13.11 -11.30
CA SER A 281 -17.15 -13.28 -10.55
C SER A 281 -17.73 -11.99 -9.94
N GLY A 282 -16.94 -10.92 -9.80
CA GLY A 282 -17.37 -9.65 -9.21
C GLY A 282 -16.90 -9.40 -7.77
N LYS A 283 -15.91 -10.17 -7.28
CA LYS A 283 -15.35 -10.03 -5.91
C LYS A 283 -14.86 -8.62 -5.58
N THR A 284 -14.00 -8.07 -6.42
CA THR A 284 -13.41 -6.74 -6.23
C THR A 284 -14.48 -5.66 -6.18
N GLN A 285 -15.47 -5.73 -7.09
CA GLN A 285 -16.60 -4.80 -7.10
C GLN A 285 -17.44 -4.90 -5.83
N TRP A 286 -17.72 -6.12 -5.36
CA TRP A 286 -18.42 -6.33 -4.09
C TRP A 286 -17.62 -5.77 -2.90
N ALA A 287 -16.31 -6.05 -2.84
CA ALA A 287 -15.43 -5.59 -1.78
C ALA A 287 -15.37 -4.07 -1.69
N GLN A 288 -15.24 -3.39 -2.84
CA GLN A 288 -15.25 -1.94 -2.95
C GLN A 288 -16.59 -1.36 -2.48
N LYS A 289 -17.70 -1.91 -2.98
CA LYS A 289 -19.05 -1.48 -2.59
C LYS A 289 -19.28 -1.67 -1.09
N HIS A 290 -18.94 -2.84 -0.55
CA HIS A 290 -19.10 -3.12 0.88
C HIS A 290 -18.26 -2.17 1.75
N SER A 291 -17.03 -1.84 1.32
CA SER A 291 -16.19 -0.86 2.02
C SER A 291 -16.77 0.56 1.96
N GLN A 292 -17.44 0.94 0.88
CA GLN A 292 -18.09 2.25 0.75
C GLN A 292 -19.40 2.33 1.55
N GLU A 293 -20.14 1.23 1.69
CA GLU A 293 -21.35 1.16 2.50
C GLU A 293 -21.05 1.12 4.01
N ASN A 294 -19.81 0.74 4.38
CA ASN A 294 -19.35 0.59 5.77
C ASN A 294 -18.05 1.40 6.00
N ARG A 295 -18.07 2.70 5.69
CA ARG A 295 -16.85 3.55 5.74
C ARG A 295 -16.23 3.65 7.12
N ASP A 296 -17.05 3.59 8.17
CA ASP A 296 -16.64 3.58 9.58
C ASP A 296 -15.71 2.39 9.89
N LYS A 297 -15.90 1.26 9.20
CA LYS A 297 -15.06 0.07 9.38
C LYS A 297 -13.66 0.20 8.79
N ARG A 298 -13.42 1.15 7.87
CA ARG A 298 -12.09 1.37 7.26
C ARG A 298 -11.42 0.08 6.77
N TYR A 299 -12.15 -0.67 5.95
CA TYR A 299 -11.66 -1.94 5.43
C TYR A 299 -10.35 -1.76 4.63
N ASN A 300 -9.32 -2.48 5.05
CA ASN A 300 -8.08 -2.65 4.33
C ASN A 300 -8.31 -3.77 3.29
N ILE A 301 -8.68 -3.39 2.06
CA ILE A 301 -8.83 -4.34 0.95
C ILE A 301 -7.44 -4.76 0.48
N LEU A 302 -7.11 -6.03 0.68
CA LEU A 302 -5.89 -6.68 0.25
C LEU A 302 -6.17 -7.45 -1.04
N GLY A 303 -5.78 -6.89 -2.17
CA GLY A 303 -5.94 -7.48 -3.50
C GLY A 303 -4.78 -7.12 -4.43
N THR A 304 -4.51 -7.96 -5.42
CA THR A 304 -3.29 -7.84 -6.26
C THR A 304 -3.30 -6.55 -7.06
N GLU A 305 -4.48 -6.10 -7.49
CA GLU A 305 -4.67 -4.85 -8.22
C GLU A 305 -4.24 -3.62 -7.41
N ARG A 306 -4.55 -3.60 -6.11
CA ARG A 306 -4.14 -2.50 -5.21
C ARG A 306 -2.62 -2.48 -5.04
N VAL A 307 -2.01 -3.64 -4.86
CA VAL A 307 -0.55 -3.74 -4.75
C VAL A 307 0.12 -3.34 -6.06
N LEU A 308 -0.43 -3.75 -7.20
CA LEU A 308 0.06 -3.35 -8.51
C LEU A 308 0.02 -1.83 -8.70
N HIS A 309 -1.06 -1.18 -8.24
CA HIS A 309 -1.16 0.27 -8.23
C HIS A 309 -0.06 0.93 -7.38
N GLN A 310 0.24 0.37 -6.20
CA GLN A 310 1.30 0.86 -5.30
C GLN A 310 2.73 0.55 -5.77
N LEU A 311 2.92 -0.38 -6.70
CA LEU A 311 4.22 -0.66 -7.30
C LEU A 311 4.55 0.28 -8.47
N ARG A 312 3.54 0.95 -9.05
CA ARG A 312 3.73 1.83 -10.20
C ARG A 312 4.14 3.22 -9.77
N THR A 313 5.19 3.74 -10.40
CA THR A 313 5.64 5.11 -10.18
C THR A 313 5.13 5.98 -11.32
N ARG A 314 3.99 6.63 -11.10
CA ARG A 314 3.40 7.54 -12.10
C ARG A 314 4.25 8.80 -12.27
N GLY A 315 4.16 9.41 -13.44
CA GLY A 315 4.79 10.69 -13.77
C GLY A 315 3.89 11.53 -14.67
N PRO A 316 4.42 12.64 -15.23
CA PRO A 316 3.67 13.52 -16.14
C PRO A 316 3.21 12.77 -17.40
N GLU A 317 4.07 11.89 -17.91
CA GLU A 317 3.76 11.05 -19.06
C GLU A 317 3.31 9.65 -18.62
N PRO A 318 2.30 9.06 -19.29
CA PRO A 318 1.94 7.67 -19.10
C PRO A 318 3.13 6.76 -19.43
N GLU A 319 3.53 5.91 -18.48
CA GLU A 319 4.56 4.90 -18.73
C GLU A 319 3.96 3.73 -19.53
N GLU A 320 4.41 3.55 -20.76
CA GLU A 320 4.09 2.36 -21.56
C GLU A 320 5.05 1.22 -21.21
N LEU A 321 4.53 0.23 -20.49
CA LEU A 321 5.27 -0.97 -20.16
C LEU A 321 5.07 -2.04 -21.24
N ASP A 322 6.17 -2.65 -21.68
CA ASP A 322 6.09 -3.83 -22.54
C ASP A 322 5.39 -5.01 -21.81
N ALA A 323 4.97 -6.03 -22.56
CA ALA A 323 4.20 -7.14 -22.00
C ALA A 323 4.96 -7.91 -20.90
N LYS A 324 6.26 -8.11 -21.07
CA LYS A 324 7.11 -8.81 -20.10
C LYS A 324 7.28 -8.01 -18.81
N SER A 325 7.45 -6.70 -18.91
CA SER A 325 7.52 -5.81 -17.74
C SER A 325 6.19 -5.77 -16.98
N ARG A 326 5.05 -5.78 -17.69
CA ARG A 326 3.71 -5.87 -17.09
C ARG A 326 3.48 -7.20 -16.36
N GLU A 327 3.91 -8.30 -16.96
CA GLU A 327 3.83 -9.63 -16.33
C GLU A 327 4.69 -9.69 -15.06
N LEU A 328 5.94 -9.20 -15.12
CA LEU A 328 6.84 -9.16 -13.97
C LEU A 328 6.25 -8.35 -12.81
N LEU A 329 5.70 -7.17 -13.07
CA LEU A 329 5.02 -6.36 -12.05
C LEU A 329 3.82 -7.09 -11.44
N THR A 330 3.04 -7.78 -12.28
CA THR A 330 1.88 -8.57 -11.81
C THR A 330 2.32 -9.72 -10.91
N GLN A 331 3.41 -10.41 -11.26
CA GLN A 331 4.02 -11.43 -10.43
C GLN A 331 4.50 -10.86 -9.09
N GLN A 332 5.21 -9.73 -9.11
CA GLN A 332 5.68 -9.05 -7.89
C GLN A 332 4.51 -8.62 -6.99
N ALA A 333 3.42 -8.10 -7.59
CA ALA A 333 2.22 -7.73 -6.86
C ALA A 333 1.58 -8.92 -6.14
N ALA A 334 1.45 -10.08 -6.80
CA ALA A 334 0.90 -11.30 -6.20
C ALA A 334 1.77 -11.84 -5.05
N GLN A 335 3.10 -11.78 -5.21
CA GLN A 335 4.07 -12.15 -4.17
C GLN A 335 3.99 -11.22 -2.96
N CYS A 336 3.91 -9.91 -3.21
CA CYS A 336 3.77 -8.91 -2.16
C CYS A 336 2.45 -9.04 -1.42
N LEU A 337 1.33 -9.23 -2.13
CA LEU A 337 0.04 -9.50 -1.52
C LEU A 337 0.09 -10.70 -0.56
N SER A 338 0.76 -11.78 -0.95
CA SER A 338 0.94 -12.95 -0.09
C SER A 338 1.68 -12.62 1.20
N LYS A 339 2.62 -11.66 1.17
CA LYS A 339 3.31 -11.14 2.37
C LYS A 339 2.42 -10.24 3.21
N LEU A 340 1.65 -9.36 2.58
CA LEU A 340 0.67 -8.50 3.27
C LEU A 340 -0.36 -9.35 4.04
N VAL A 341 -0.91 -10.39 3.42
CA VAL A 341 -1.86 -11.32 4.06
C VAL A 341 -1.24 -12.04 5.28
N GLN A 342 0.07 -12.30 5.26
CA GLN A 342 0.77 -12.93 6.40
C GLN A 342 0.94 -12.00 7.61
N ILE A 343 1.04 -10.68 7.39
CA ILE A 343 1.23 -9.70 8.47
C ILE A 343 -0.07 -9.01 8.90
N ALA A 344 -1.09 -9.00 8.05
CA ALA A 344 -2.39 -8.38 8.33
C ALA A 344 -3.01 -8.79 9.69
N PRO A 345 -2.98 -10.06 10.12
CA PRO A 345 -3.55 -10.47 11.42
C PRO A 345 -2.92 -9.80 12.65
N ARG A 346 -1.75 -9.17 12.51
CA ARG A 346 -1.01 -8.52 13.61
C ARG A 346 -1.48 -7.09 13.84
N ALA A 347 -2.11 -6.49 12.84
CA ALA A 347 -2.64 -5.15 12.93
C ALA A 347 -4.11 -5.21 13.36
N ARG A 348 -4.47 -4.41 14.36
CA ARG A 348 -5.86 -4.24 14.82
C ARG A 348 -6.64 -3.39 13.82
N ARG A 349 -7.04 -3.99 12.70
CA ARG A 349 -7.76 -3.33 11.60
C ARG A 349 -8.77 -4.28 10.97
N ASN A 350 -9.72 -3.74 10.23
CA ASN A 350 -10.66 -4.55 9.45
C ASN A 350 -10.07 -4.85 8.07
N PHE A 351 -10.23 -6.08 7.58
CA PHE A 351 -9.61 -6.54 6.33
C PHE A 351 -10.62 -7.17 5.37
N ILE A 352 -10.41 -6.97 4.07
CA ILE A 352 -11.04 -7.76 3.01
C ILE A 352 -9.95 -8.43 2.20
N LEU A 353 -9.95 -9.76 2.14
CA LEU A 353 -9.01 -10.53 1.35
C LEU A 353 -9.60 -10.76 -0.05
N ASP A 354 -9.31 -9.84 -0.96
CA ASP A 354 -9.83 -9.81 -2.34
C ASP A 354 -8.95 -10.65 -3.27
N GLN A 355 -9.06 -11.98 -3.10
CA GLN A 355 -8.46 -13.00 -3.95
C GLN A 355 -9.53 -14.04 -4.32
N CYS A 356 -9.23 -14.98 -5.23
CA CYS A 356 -10.20 -16.00 -5.62
C CYS A 356 -10.54 -17.00 -4.48
N ASN A 357 -9.56 -17.37 -3.66
CA ASN A 357 -9.71 -18.22 -2.46
C ASN A 357 -10.61 -19.46 -2.67
N VAL A 358 -10.57 -20.12 -3.82
CA VAL A 358 -11.48 -21.24 -4.16
C VAL A 358 -11.13 -22.55 -3.44
N TYR A 359 -9.89 -22.70 -2.98
CA TYR A 359 -9.44 -23.91 -2.29
C TYR A 359 -9.72 -23.88 -0.79
N ASN A 360 -10.43 -24.88 -0.28
CA ASN A 360 -10.77 -25.01 1.15
C ASN A 360 -9.53 -24.96 2.06
N SER A 361 -8.43 -25.62 1.66
CA SER A 361 -7.17 -25.60 2.40
C SER A 361 -6.57 -24.19 2.52
N GLY A 362 -6.60 -23.42 1.43
CA GLY A 362 -6.17 -22.02 1.39
C GLY A 362 -7.02 -21.12 2.28
N GLN A 363 -8.35 -21.28 2.22
CA GLN A 363 -9.31 -20.56 3.06
C GLN A 363 -9.04 -20.80 4.55
N ARG A 364 -8.92 -22.07 4.97
CA ARG A 364 -8.65 -22.45 6.36
C ARG A 364 -7.34 -21.87 6.87
N ARG A 365 -6.27 -21.95 6.09
CA ARG A 365 -4.95 -21.42 6.46
C ARG A 365 -4.96 -19.89 6.61
N LYS A 366 -5.62 -19.17 5.70
CA LYS A 366 -5.73 -17.70 5.77
C LYS A 366 -6.51 -17.29 7.02
N LEU A 367 -7.72 -17.85 7.20
CA LEU A 367 -8.57 -17.51 8.34
C LEU A 367 -8.03 -17.96 9.68
N SER A 368 -7.27 -19.06 9.76
CA SER A 368 -6.68 -19.51 11.02
C SER A 368 -5.69 -18.50 11.61
N ALA A 369 -4.99 -17.74 10.76
CA ALA A 369 -4.05 -16.69 11.17
C ALA A 369 -4.75 -15.50 11.84
N PHE A 370 -6.00 -15.18 11.47
CA PHE A 370 -6.80 -14.10 12.08
C PHE A 370 -7.46 -14.55 13.38
N LYS A 371 -6.71 -15.09 14.35
CA LYS A 371 -7.24 -15.49 15.67
C LYS A 371 -7.72 -14.27 16.44
N GLY A 372 -8.90 -14.37 17.05
CA GLY A 372 -9.57 -13.27 17.76
C GLY A 372 -10.53 -12.45 16.89
N PHE A 373 -10.27 -12.32 15.59
CA PHE A 373 -11.12 -11.56 14.68
C PHE A 373 -12.50 -12.23 14.47
N SER A 374 -13.51 -11.41 14.17
CA SER A 374 -14.73 -11.86 13.49
C SER A 374 -14.40 -12.28 12.06
N ARG A 375 -14.51 -13.57 11.76
CA ARG A 375 -14.17 -14.16 10.45
C ARG A 375 -15.43 -14.43 9.64
N LYS A 376 -15.57 -13.81 8.47
CA LYS A 376 -16.70 -14.03 7.57
C LYS A 376 -16.19 -14.44 6.18
N VAL A 377 -16.98 -15.28 5.50
CA VAL A 377 -16.70 -15.71 4.13
C VAL A 377 -17.81 -15.21 3.24
N VAL A 378 -17.44 -14.55 2.14
CA VAL A 378 -18.38 -14.01 1.16
C VAL A 378 -18.18 -14.77 -0.14
N VAL A 379 -19.17 -15.56 -0.52
CA VAL A 379 -19.12 -16.40 -1.72
C VAL A 379 -19.91 -15.74 -2.84
N ILE A 380 -19.29 -15.52 -4.00
CA ILE A 380 -19.91 -14.88 -5.16
C ILE A 380 -19.91 -15.85 -6.33
N VAL A 381 -21.12 -16.23 -6.74
CA VAL A 381 -21.37 -17.14 -7.86
C VAL A 381 -22.41 -16.50 -8.78
N PRO A 382 -21.98 -15.74 -9.81
CA PRO A 382 -22.90 -15.22 -10.81
C PRO A 382 -23.42 -16.35 -11.72
N PRO A 383 -24.55 -16.13 -12.43
CA PRO A 383 -24.98 -17.02 -13.51
C PRO A 383 -23.90 -17.17 -14.59
N GLU A 384 -23.74 -18.37 -15.15
CA GLU A 384 -22.68 -18.69 -16.11
C GLU A 384 -22.63 -17.77 -17.35
N PRO A 385 -23.74 -17.42 -18.02
CA PRO A 385 -23.68 -16.51 -19.17
C PRO A 385 -23.19 -15.11 -18.81
N GLU A 386 -23.51 -14.62 -17.62
CA GLU A 386 -23.06 -13.32 -17.14
C GLU A 386 -21.58 -13.36 -16.75
N TRP A 387 -21.15 -14.47 -16.15
CA TRP A 387 -19.75 -14.70 -15.79
C TRP A 387 -18.83 -14.74 -17.00
N GLU A 388 -19.21 -15.47 -18.05
CA GLU A 388 -18.47 -15.54 -19.31
C GLU A 388 -18.33 -14.16 -19.97
N GLN A 389 -19.42 -13.38 -20.00
CA GLN A 389 -19.38 -12.01 -20.52
C GLN A 389 -18.42 -11.13 -19.72
N ARG A 390 -18.38 -11.28 -18.38
CA ARG A 390 -17.47 -10.51 -17.52
C ARG A 390 -16.02 -10.94 -17.70
N LEU A 391 -15.75 -12.23 -17.93
CA LEU A 391 -14.41 -12.72 -18.22
C LEU A 391 -13.89 -12.16 -19.55
N GLU A 392 -14.72 -12.13 -20.59
CA GLU A 392 -14.31 -11.59 -21.89
C GLU A 392 -13.94 -10.11 -21.79
N ARG A 393 -14.80 -9.29 -21.18
CA ARG A 393 -14.51 -7.86 -20.94
C ARG A 393 -13.22 -7.64 -20.15
N ARG A 394 -12.95 -8.54 -19.19
CA ARG A 394 -11.74 -8.46 -18.37
C ARG A 394 -10.48 -8.81 -19.16
N ARG A 395 -10.57 -9.80 -20.05
CA ARG A 395 -9.49 -10.16 -20.97
C ARG A 395 -9.17 -9.00 -21.91
N GLU A 396 -10.19 -8.35 -22.46
CA GLU A 396 -10.05 -7.17 -23.33
C GLU A 396 -9.41 -5.97 -22.59
N ALA A 397 -9.81 -5.72 -21.33
CA ALA A 397 -9.37 -4.56 -20.58
C ALA A 397 -7.99 -4.71 -19.90
N GLU A 398 -7.72 -5.89 -19.32
CA GLU A 398 -6.52 -6.14 -18.51
C GLU A 398 -5.45 -6.95 -19.26
N GLY A 399 -5.78 -7.54 -20.41
CA GLY A 399 -4.95 -8.59 -21.02
C GLY A 399 -4.86 -9.84 -20.13
N ASP A 400 -5.77 -10.00 -19.17
CA ASP A 400 -5.75 -11.06 -18.18
C ASP A 400 -6.18 -12.37 -18.85
N ASP A 401 -5.20 -13.20 -19.24
CA ASP A 401 -5.46 -14.55 -19.70
C ASP A 401 -5.21 -15.57 -18.58
N VAL A 402 -6.25 -16.33 -18.24
CA VAL A 402 -6.17 -17.41 -17.26
C VAL A 402 -6.25 -18.72 -18.03
N PRO A 403 -5.18 -19.56 -18.02
CA PRO A 403 -5.20 -20.81 -18.76
C PRO A 403 -6.41 -21.67 -18.39
N GLU A 404 -7.06 -22.29 -19.39
CA GLU A 404 -8.25 -23.12 -19.18
C GLU A 404 -7.98 -24.24 -18.16
N SER A 405 -6.79 -24.82 -18.18
CA SER A 405 -6.35 -25.83 -17.20
C SER A 405 -6.39 -25.32 -15.75
N VAL A 406 -6.03 -24.05 -15.52
CA VAL A 406 -6.09 -23.41 -14.20
C VAL A 406 -7.53 -23.11 -13.81
N MET A 407 -8.35 -22.64 -14.76
CA MET A 407 -9.78 -22.41 -14.53
C MET A 407 -10.52 -23.71 -14.16
N LEU A 408 -10.17 -24.82 -14.82
CA LEU A 408 -10.71 -26.15 -14.51
C LEU A 408 -10.25 -26.67 -13.14
N GLU A 409 -9.04 -26.32 -12.69
CA GLU A 409 -8.57 -26.68 -11.34
C GLU A 409 -9.29 -25.86 -10.25
N MET A 410 -9.71 -24.63 -10.58
CA MET A 410 -10.41 -23.73 -9.67
C MET A 410 -11.92 -24.02 -9.55
N LYS A 411 -12.55 -24.59 -10.58
CA LYS A 411 -13.94 -25.04 -10.57
C LYS A 411 -14.08 -26.32 -9.75
#